data_AF-A0A086MS25-F1
#
_entry.id   AF-A0A086MS25-F1
#
_cell.length_a   1.000
_cell.length_b   1.000
_cell.length_c   1.000
_cell.angle_alpha   90.00
_cell.angle_beta   90.00
_cell.angle_gamma   90.00
#
_symmetry.space_group_name_H-M   'P 1'
#
loop_
_entity.id
_entity.type
_entity.pdbx_description
1 polymer ?
#
loop_
_entity_poly.entity_id
_entity_poly.type
_entity_poly.pdbx_seq_one_letter_code
_entity_poly.pdbx_strand_id
1 'polypeptide(L)'
;MLHTALVLLAGQAYDDADRLGDQFLPDAGSTSWEVFDRLPPLTWTADHRWRRRMARAFDDLAADLARGKWPEPTCTAEEMALHLAIEDAPTHLEDRPQTDAHHTLPEHGDDYSWDGCSDLLFQDHDVLMLFDPKLGGIEDPEDPANQSMGVGDLRVAAWFAPFGSHSVRDPRRGFRR
;
A
#
# COMPACT_ATOMS: atom_id res chain seq x y z
N MET A 1 12.23 -3.77 -9.65
CA MET A 1 11.06 -4.65 -9.44
C MET A 1 9.92 -3.94 -8.72
N LEU A 2 10.20 -3.15 -7.68
CA LEU A 2 9.20 -2.40 -6.94
C LEU A 2 8.23 -1.56 -7.81
N HIS A 3 8.73 -0.85 -8.82
CA HIS A 3 7.87 -0.14 -9.78
C HIS A 3 6.86 -1.06 -10.49
N THR A 4 7.30 -2.26 -10.90
CA THR A 4 6.43 -3.25 -11.54
C THR A 4 5.34 -3.72 -10.59
N ALA A 5 5.70 -4.05 -9.34
CA ALA A 5 4.75 -4.45 -8.30
C ALA A 5 3.66 -3.37 -8.11
N LEU A 6 4.07 -2.11 -7.93
CA LEU A 6 3.14 -0.98 -7.76
C LEU A 6 2.21 -0.80 -8.97
N VAL A 7 2.71 -0.93 -10.20
CA VAL A 7 1.87 -0.79 -11.41
C VAL A 7 0.83 -1.91 -11.52
N LEU A 8 1.21 -3.14 -11.16
CA LEU A 8 0.32 -4.30 -11.18
C LEU A 8 -0.73 -4.18 -10.08
N LEU A 9 -0.31 -3.96 -8.83
CA LEU A 9 -1.19 -3.73 -7.69
C LEU A 9 -2.18 -2.58 -7.94
N ALA A 10 -1.75 -1.50 -8.58
CA ALA A 10 -2.66 -0.42 -8.98
C ALA A 10 -3.78 -0.94 -9.89
N GLY A 11 -3.43 -1.70 -10.94
CA GLY A 11 -4.40 -2.27 -11.88
C GLY A 11 -5.39 -3.20 -11.19
N GLN A 12 -4.86 -4.16 -10.43
CA GLN A 12 -5.63 -5.13 -9.65
C GLN A 12 -6.58 -4.44 -8.66
N ALA A 13 -6.10 -3.41 -7.96
CA ALA A 13 -6.91 -2.64 -7.02
C ALA A 13 -8.04 -1.84 -7.69
N TYR A 14 -7.84 -1.34 -8.92
CA TYR A 14 -8.92 -0.70 -9.68
C TYR A 14 -9.94 -1.74 -10.14
N ASP A 15 -9.50 -2.89 -10.64
CA ASP A 15 -10.39 -3.98 -11.07
C ASP A 15 -11.22 -4.53 -9.89
N ASP A 16 -10.58 -4.71 -8.73
CA ASP A 16 -11.25 -5.05 -7.47
C ASP A 16 -12.26 -3.97 -7.06
N ALA A 17 -11.90 -2.68 -7.18
CA ALA A 17 -12.76 -1.56 -6.79
C ALA A 17 -14.02 -1.50 -7.65
N ASP A 18 -13.88 -1.68 -8.96
CA ASP A 18 -14.99 -1.66 -9.91
C ASP A 18 -15.91 -2.88 -9.70
N ARG A 19 -15.35 -4.06 -9.44
CA ARG A 19 -16.12 -5.29 -9.18
C ARG A 19 -16.86 -5.25 -7.85
N LEU A 20 -16.22 -4.76 -6.79
CA LEU A 20 -16.79 -4.75 -5.45
C LEU A 20 -17.74 -3.55 -5.25
N GLY A 21 -17.47 -2.41 -5.87
CA GLY A 21 -18.28 -1.20 -5.76
C GLY A 21 -18.33 -0.69 -4.32
N ASP A 22 -19.54 -0.51 -3.77
CA ASP A 22 -19.77 -0.14 -2.36
C ASP A 22 -20.11 -1.36 -1.48
N GLN A 23 -20.00 -2.57 -2.01
CA GLN A 23 -20.41 -3.78 -1.29
C GLN A 23 -19.42 -4.11 -0.16
N PHE A 24 -19.92 -4.75 0.90
CA PHE A 24 -19.06 -5.34 1.93
C PHE A 24 -18.17 -6.43 1.32
N LEU A 25 -16.89 -6.44 1.70
CA LEU A 25 -15.99 -7.54 1.38
C LEU A 25 -16.35 -8.75 2.28
N PRO A 26 -16.95 -9.83 1.76
CA PRO A 26 -17.23 -11.00 2.57
C PRO A 26 -15.91 -11.61 3.08
N ASP A 27 -15.95 -12.27 4.24
CA ASP A 27 -14.80 -13.00 4.80
C ASP A 27 -14.04 -13.74 3.68
N ALA A 28 -12.70 -13.64 3.70
CA ALA A 28 -11.74 -14.00 2.64
C ALA A 28 -11.73 -15.49 2.19
N GLY A 29 -12.80 -16.26 2.44
CA GLY A 29 -12.91 -17.68 2.17
C GLY A 29 -13.67 -18.09 0.90
N SER A 30 -14.30 -17.17 0.14
CA SER A 30 -15.14 -17.55 -1.02
C SER A 30 -14.85 -16.83 -2.34
N THR A 31 -14.18 -15.69 -2.31
CA THR A 31 -13.69 -14.95 -3.49
C THR A 31 -12.31 -14.43 -3.13
N SER A 32 -11.26 -14.94 -3.76
CA SER A 32 -9.93 -14.34 -3.65
C SER A 32 -9.98 -13.02 -4.42
N TRP A 33 -9.86 -11.92 -3.70
CA TRP A 33 -9.61 -10.62 -4.30
C TRP A 33 -8.11 -10.51 -4.55
N GLU A 34 -7.71 -9.61 -5.44
CA GLU A 34 -6.27 -9.50 -5.76
C GLU A 34 -5.55 -8.59 -4.76
N VAL A 35 -6.27 -7.60 -4.23
CA VAL A 35 -5.73 -6.59 -3.31
C VAL A 35 -6.56 -6.44 -2.04
N PHE A 36 -7.89 -6.31 -2.14
CA PHE A 36 -8.67 -5.82 -0.98
C PHE A 36 -8.88 -6.83 0.15
N ASP A 37 -8.69 -8.13 -0.08
CA ASP A 37 -8.66 -9.14 0.97
C ASP A 37 -7.31 -9.21 1.72
N ARG A 38 -6.26 -8.61 1.16
CA ARG A 38 -4.95 -8.43 1.81
C ARG A 38 -4.90 -7.23 2.74
N LEU A 39 -5.92 -6.35 2.70
CA LEU A 39 -5.99 -5.18 3.57
C LEU A 39 -6.54 -5.51 4.96
N PRO A 40 -6.22 -4.72 5.98
CA PRO A 40 -6.74 -4.92 7.33
C PRO A 40 -8.27 -4.98 7.39
N PRO A 41 -8.87 -5.82 8.26
CA PRO A 41 -10.32 -6.04 8.30
C PRO A 41 -11.18 -4.79 8.47
N LEU A 42 -10.68 -3.74 9.13
CA LEU A 42 -11.41 -2.47 9.25
C LEU A 42 -11.78 -1.85 7.89
N THR A 43 -11.03 -2.17 6.83
CA THR A 43 -11.24 -1.63 5.48
C THR A 43 -12.32 -2.36 4.68
N TRP A 44 -12.82 -3.51 5.14
CA TRP A 44 -13.77 -4.35 4.38
C TRP A 44 -15.12 -3.69 4.12
N THR A 45 -15.48 -2.69 4.92
CA THR A 45 -16.69 -1.86 4.77
C THR A 45 -16.47 -0.58 3.97
N ALA A 46 -15.24 -0.32 3.51
CA ALA A 46 -14.91 0.89 2.78
C ALA A 46 -15.72 1.03 1.49
N ASP A 47 -16.10 2.26 1.13
CA ASP A 47 -16.87 2.53 -0.08
C ASP A 47 -16.00 2.47 -1.35
N HIS A 48 -16.66 2.50 -2.52
CA HIS A 48 -16.00 2.50 -3.82
C HIS A 48 -14.99 3.65 -3.96
N ARG A 49 -15.32 4.83 -3.40
CA ARG A 49 -14.46 6.00 -3.48
C ARG A 49 -13.16 5.79 -2.71
N TRP A 50 -13.23 5.23 -1.51
CA TRP A 50 -12.08 4.88 -0.69
C TRP A 50 -11.21 3.86 -1.42
N ARG A 51 -11.83 2.81 -1.98
CA ARG A 51 -11.15 1.75 -2.75
C ARG A 51 -10.38 2.31 -3.94
N ARG A 52 -10.99 3.21 -4.72
CA ARG A 52 -10.27 3.89 -5.82
C ARG A 52 -9.14 4.79 -5.33
N ARG A 53 -9.27 5.42 -4.16
CA ARG A 53 -8.17 6.19 -3.56
C ARG A 53 -7.03 5.29 -3.11
N MET A 54 -7.32 4.09 -2.60
CA MET A 54 -6.32 3.08 -2.28
C MET A 54 -5.60 2.61 -3.55
N ALA A 55 -6.33 2.27 -4.62
CA ALA A 55 -5.76 1.92 -5.92
C ALA A 55 -4.80 3.01 -6.44
N ARG A 56 -5.17 4.29 -6.26
CA ARG A 56 -4.34 5.42 -6.64
C ARG A 56 -3.07 5.59 -5.79
N ALA A 57 -3.05 5.11 -4.55
CA ALA A 57 -1.84 5.18 -3.72
C ALA A 57 -0.68 4.37 -4.36
N PHE A 58 -0.99 3.23 -4.98
CA PHE A 58 -0.01 2.47 -5.77
C PHE A 58 0.48 3.25 -7.00
N ASP A 59 -0.43 3.87 -7.77
CA ASP A 59 -0.07 4.74 -8.91
C ASP A 59 0.85 5.88 -8.49
N ASP A 60 0.56 6.49 -7.34
CA ASP A 60 1.29 7.62 -6.80
C ASP A 60 2.77 7.26 -6.52
N LEU A 61 3.01 6.12 -5.86
CA LEU A 61 4.35 5.61 -5.60
C LEU A 61 5.05 5.12 -6.87
N ALA A 62 4.32 4.46 -7.78
CA ALA A 62 4.87 4.05 -9.08
C ALA A 62 5.35 5.28 -9.87
N ALA A 63 4.59 6.37 -9.83
CA ALA A 63 4.93 7.61 -10.50
C ALA A 63 6.18 8.29 -9.91
N ASP A 64 6.46 8.13 -8.61
CA ASP A 64 7.72 8.60 -8.01
C ASP A 64 8.91 7.83 -8.57
N LEU A 65 8.83 6.51 -8.57
CA LEU A 65 9.88 5.65 -9.15
C LEU A 65 10.09 5.92 -10.64
N ALA A 66 9.02 6.10 -11.41
CA ALA A 66 9.09 6.43 -12.84
C ALA A 66 9.80 7.78 -13.10
N ARG A 67 9.78 8.69 -12.11
CA ARG A 67 10.52 9.97 -12.15
C ARG A 67 11.94 9.86 -11.57
N GLY A 68 12.39 8.67 -11.20
CA GLY A 68 13.68 8.45 -10.55
C GLY A 68 13.75 8.98 -9.12
N LYS A 69 12.59 9.11 -8.45
CA LYS A 69 12.50 9.52 -7.04
C LYS A 69 12.25 8.32 -6.14
N TRP A 70 12.60 8.49 -4.87
CA TRP A 70 12.21 7.56 -3.81
C TRP A 70 10.69 7.54 -3.65
N PRO A 71 10.06 6.37 -3.47
CA PRO A 71 8.62 6.24 -3.27
C PRO A 71 8.28 6.53 -1.79
N GLU A 72 8.46 7.77 -1.36
CA GLU A 72 8.23 8.18 0.04
C GLU A 72 6.72 8.23 0.35
N PRO A 73 6.22 7.41 1.28
CA PRO A 73 4.81 7.45 1.67
C PRO A 73 4.47 8.78 2.36
N THR A 74 3.39 9.41 1.93
CA THR A 74 2.91 10.66 2.54
C THR A 74 1.65 10.47 3.39
N CYS A 75 1.07 9.28 3.40
CA CYS A 75 -0.12 8.90 4.17
C CYS A 75 -0.19 7.38 4.38
N THR A 76 -1.03 6.92 5.31
CA THR A 76 -1.21 5.50 5.68
C THR A 76 -1.54 4.61 4.48
N ALA A 77 -2.33 5.11 3.53
CA ALA A 77 -2.66 4.37 2.31
C ALA A 77 -1.43 4.13 1.42
N GLU A 78 -0.53 5.10 1.30
CA GLU A 78 0.72 4.93 0.56
C GLU A 78 1.68 4.01 1.32
N GLU A 79 1.71 4.09 2.64
CA GLU A 79 2.51 3.19 3.48
C GLU A 79 2.08 1.73 3.30
N MET A 80 0.78 1.44 3.44
CA MET A 80 0.23 0.12 3.18
C MET A 80 0.47 -0.34 1.73
N ALA A 81 0.32 0.57 0.76
CA ALA A 81 0.60 0.25 -0.65
C ALA A 81 2.06 -0.15 -0.88
N LEU A 82 2.99 0.52 -0.21
CA LEU A 82 4.41 0.22 -0.30
C LEU A 82 4.75 -1.12 0.36
N HIS A 83 4.13 -1.44 1.50
CA HIS A 83 4.29 -2.75 2.15
C HIS A 83 3.91 -3.90 1.21
N LEU A 84 2.73 -3.84 0.59
CA LEU A 84 2.26 -4.87 -0.35
C LEU A 84 3.18 -4.96 -1.58
N ALA A 85 3.69 -3.83 -2.07
CA ALA A 85 4.58 -3.83 -3.23
C ALA A 85 5.97 -4.41 -2.93
N ILE A 86 6.49 -4.22 -1.71
CA ILE A 86 7.74 -4.84 -1.26
C ILE A 86 7.55 -6.35 -1.09
N GLU A 87 6.39 -6.77 -0.57
CA GLU A 87 6.02 -8.19 -0.47
C GLU A 87 5.96 -8.89 -1.85
N ASP A 88 5.38 -8.23 -2.86
CA ASP A 88 5.19 -8.81 -4.21
C ASP A 88 6.43 -8.69 -5.13
N ALA A 89 7.32 -7.73 -4.87
CA ALA A 89 8.48 -7.47 -5.72
C ALA A 89 9.40 -8.68 -5.99
N PRO A 90 9.68 -9.58 -5.03
CA PRO A 90 10.46 -10.79 -5.26
C PRO A 90 9.81 -11.73 -6.28
N THR A 91 8.50 -11.98 -6.18
CA THR A 91 7.78 -12.88 -7.11
C THR A 91 7.88 -12.38 -8.55
N HIS A 92 7.76 -11.06 -8.75
CA HIS A 92 7.92 -10.48 -10.08
C HIS A 92 9.35 -10.55 -10.64
N LEU A 93 10.36 -10.71 -9.79
CA LEU A 93 11.73 -10.98 -10.22
C LEU A 93 11.86 -12.43 -10.70
N GLU A 94 11.29 -13.38 -9.95
CA GLU A 94 11.34 -14.81 -10.23
C GLU A 94 10.60 -15.19 -11.52
N ASP A 95 9.45 -14.54 -11.78
CA ASP A 95 8.64 -14.79 -12.97
C ASP A 95 9.25 -14.23 -14.27
N ARG A 96 10.34 -13.47 -14.20
CA ARG A 96 10.96 -12.89 -15.38
C ARG A 96 11.71 -13.94 -16.20
N PRO A 97 11.55 -13.94 -17.53
CA PRO A 97 12.35 -14.80 -18.38
C PRO A 97 13.82 -14.38 -18.28
N GLN A 98 14.74 -15.35 -18.29
CA GLN A 98 16.19 -15.07 -18.25
C GLN A 98 16.68 -14.15 -19.38
N THR A 99 15.91 -14.02 -20.46
CA THR A 99 16.20 -13.11 -21.58
C THR A 99 15.70 -11.68 -21.37
N ASP A 100 15.08 -11.37 -20.23
CA ASP A 100 14.63 -10.01 -19.89
C ASP A 100 15.82 -9.04 -19.76
N ALA A 101 15.65 -7.83 -20.30
CA ALA A 101 16.68 -6.81 -20.30
C ALA A 101 17.14 -6.40 -18.88
N HIS A 102 16.33 -6.61 -17.85
CA HIS A 102 16.71 -6.38 -16.46
C HIS A 102 17.92 -7.19 -16.04
N HIS A 103 18.05 -8.45 -16.50
CA HIS A 103 19.20 -9.29 -16.20
C HIS A 103 20.50 -8.81 -16.86
N THR A 104 20.43 -7.78 -17.71
CA THR A 104 21.61 -7.15 -18.34
C THR A 104 22.05 -5.87 -17.64
N LEU A 105 21.27 -5.39 -16.65
CA LEU A 105 21.62 -4.21 -15.88
C LEU A 105 22.76 -4.54 -14.89
N PRO A 106 23.63 -3.57 -14.56
CA PRO A 106 24.60 -3.75 -13.49
C PRO A 106 23.89 -4.03 -12.16
N GLU A 107 24.27 -5.11 -11.49
CA GLU A 107 23.73 -5.45 -10.17
C GLU A 107 24.58 -4.82 -9.06
N HIS A 108 23.93 -4.20 -8.09
CA HIS A 108 24.50 -3.81 -6.81
C HIS A 108 24.09 -4.81 -5.73
N GLY A 109 24.92 -4.99 -4.70
CA GLY A 109 24.64 -5.93 -3.59
C GLY A 109 23.36 -5.64 -2.81
N ASP A 110 22.82 -4.42 -2.95
CA ASP A 110 21.63 -3.95 -2.26
C ASP A 110 20.35 -4.02 -3.11
N ASP A 111 20.45 -4.35 -4.41
CA ASP A 111 19.32 -4.27 -5.37
C ASP A 111 18.12 -5.17 -5.00
N TYR A 112 18.38 -6.20 -4.20
CA TYR A 112 17.40 -7.21 -3.78
C TYR A 112 17.32 -7.33 -2.25
N SER A 113 17.79 -6.31 -1.51
CA SER A 113 17.67 -6.26 -0.06
C SER A 113 16.26 -5.80 0.34
N TRP A 114 15.27 -6.68 0.14
CA TRP A 114 13.85 -6.39 0.43
C TRP A 114 13.61 -6.13 1.91
N ASP A 115 14.27 -6.87 2.80
CA ASP A 115 14.23 -6.62 4.24
C ASP A 115 14.81 -5.23 4.56
N GLY A 116 15.88 -4.82 3.86
CA GLY A 116 16.46 -3.48 4.00
C GLY A 116 15.57 -2.35 3.48
N CYS A 117 14.61 -2.63 2.59
CA CYS A 117 13.61 -1.65 2.18
C CYS A 117 12.70 -1.25 3.35
N SER A 118 12.40 -2.17 4.28
CA SER A 118 11.57 -1.88 5.45
C SER A 118 12.20 -0.82 6.35
N ASP A 119 13.51 -0.95 6.61
CA ASP A 119 14.24 -0.02 7.48
C ASP A 119 14.49 1.35 6.82
N LEU A 120 14.53 1.42 5.48
CA LEU A 120 14.92 2.62 4.72
C LEU A 120 13.75 3.45 4.21
N LEU A 121 12.61 2.81 3.89
CA LEU A 121 11.50 3.47 3.20
C LEU A 121 10.37 3.91 4.14
N PHE A 122 10.38 3.48 5.39
CA PHE A 122 9.31 3.70 6.34
C PHE A 122 9.79 4.50 7.56
N GLN A 123 8.91 5.35 8.10
CA GLN A 123 9.16 6.04 9.36
C GLN A 123 8.80 5.14 10.57
N ASP A 124 7.71 4.39 10.42
CA ASP A 124 7.21 3.39 11.34
C ASP A 124 6.47 2.29 10.53
N HIS A 125 5.90 1.31 11.24
CA HIS A 125 5.14 0.21 10.65
C HIS A 125 3.77 0.06 11.32
N ASP A 126 3.25 1.15 11.88
CA ASP A 126 2.11 1.09 12.79
C ASP A 126 0.84 0.65 12.06
N VAL A 127 0.76 0.89 10.75
CA VAL A 127 -0.34 0.40 9.92
C VAL A 127 -0.48 -1.12 9.95
N LEU A 128 0.62 -1.87 10.17
CA LEU A 128 0.59 -3.33 10.25
C LEU A 128 -0.05 -3.83 11.56
N MET A 129 -0.16 -2.98 12.59
CA MET A 129 -0.83 -3.33 13.85
C MET A 129 -2.33 -3.60 13.65
N LEU A 130 -2.92 -3.05 12.58
CA LEU A 130 -4.33 -3.23 12.23
C LEU A 130 -4.68 -4.67 11.84
N PHE A 131 -3.69 -5.53 11.59
CA PHE A 131 -3.89 -6.95 11.32
C PHE A 131 -3.95 -7.80 12.60
N ASP A 132 -3.49 -7.33 13.76
CA ASP A 132 -3.55 -8.09 15.01
C ASP A 132 -4.90 -7.86 15.71
N PRO A 133 -5.77 -8.89 15.82
CA PRO A 133 -7.05 -8.75 16.49
C PRO A 133 -6.93 -8.36 17.98
N LYS A 134 -5.77 -8.60 18.61
CA LYS A 134 -5.51 -8.22 20.01
C LYS A 134 -5.31 -6.72 20.18
N LEU A 135 -5.03 -6.00 19.10
CA LEU A 135 -4.84 -4.55 19.07
C LEU A 135 -6.10 -3.84 18.54
N GLY A 136 -7.26 -4.50 18.54
CA GLY A 136 -8.51 -3.84 18.15
C GLY A 136 -8.78 -2.57 18.96
N GLY A 137 -9.11 -1.47 18.28
CA GLY A 137 -9.26 -0.14 18.87
C GLY A 137 -8.01 0.74 18.70
N ILE A 138 -6.84 0.15 18.37
CA ILE A 138 -5.60 0.91 18.13
C ILE A 138 -5.75 1.91 16.99
N GLU A 139 -6.75 1.78 16.12
CA GLU A 139 -6.97 2.72 15.04
C GLU A 139 -7.43 4.10 15.52
N ASP A 140 -8.06 4.19 16.70
CA ASP A 140 -8.63 5.42 17.23
C ASP A 140 -7.58 6.21 18.04
N PRO A 141 -7.27 7.47 17.69
CA PRO A 141 -6.33 8.30 18.44
C PRO A 141 -6.79 8.62 19.87
N GLU A 142 -8.06 8.41 20.19
CA GLU A 142 -8.59 8.55 21.56
C GLU A 142 -8.43 7.28 22.41
N ASP A 143 -7.99 6.16 21.82
CA ASP A 143 -7.73 4.92 22.55
C ASP A 143 -6.44 5.05 23.42
N PRO A 144 -6.48 4.67 24.71
CA PRO A 144 -5.31 4.77 25.58
C PRO A 144 -4.09 3.98 25.09
N ALA A 145 -4.29 2.82 24.45
CA ALA A 145 -3.21 2.05 23.87
C ALA A 145 -2.55 2.80 22.71
N ASN A 146 -3.36 3.40 21.82
CA ASN A 146 -2.88 4.24 20.71
C ASN A 146 -2.00 5.38 21.24
N GLN A 147 -2.53 6.16 22.20
CA GLN A 147 -1.81 7.29 22.79
C GLN A 147 -0.51 6.88 23.47
N SER A 148 -0.49 5.71 24.12
CA SER A 148 0.69 5.19 24.79
C SER A 148 1.80 4.76 23.81
N MET A 149 1.40 4.34 22.60
CA MET A 149 2.31 3.82 21.57
C MET A 149 2.69 4.87 20.53
N GLY A 150 1.91 5.95 20.39
CA GLY A 150 2.17 7.04 19.46
C GLY A 150 1.73 6.76 18.02
N VAL A 151 0.78 5.85 17.82
CA VAL A 151 0.36 5.28 16.52
C VAL A 151 -0.28 6.30 15.55
N GLY A 152 -0.94 7.34 16.09
CA GLY A 152 -1.67 8.31 15.27
C GLY A 152 -3.05 7.81 14.80
N ASP A 153 -3.70 8.51 13.87
CA ASP A 153 -5.07 8.19 13.43
C ASP A 153 -5.08 7.19 12.27
N LEU A 154 -5.32 5.91 12.58
CA LEU A 154 -5.41 4.84 11.58
C LEU A 154 -6.85 4.47 11.19
N ARG A 155 -7.86 5.25 11.63
CA ARG A 155 -9.25 5.02 11.22
C ARG A 155 -9.35 5.11 9.70
N VAL A 156 -10.20 4.29 9.08
CA VAL A 156 -10.38 4.21 7.61
C VAL A 156 -10.53 5.59 6.94
N ALA A 157 -11.22 6.53 7.59
CA ALA A 157 -11.43 7.88 7.07
C ALA A 157 -10.15 8.74 7.01
N ALA A 158 -9.16 8.45 7.85
CA ALA A 158 -7.90 9.18 7.99
C ALA A 158 -6.77 8.65 7.12
N TRP A 159 -6.92 7.48 6.48
CA TRP A 159 -5.84 6.80 5.74
C TRP A 159 -5.16 7.63 4.64
N PHE A 160 -5.83 8.66 4.15
CA PHE A 160 -5.32 9.53 3.10
C PHE A 160 -5.02 10.95 3.59
N ALA A 161 -5.07 11.18 4.89
CA ALA A 161 -4.58 12.40 5.50
C ALA A 161 -3.04 12.40 5.43
N PRO A 162 -2.41 13.54 5.14
CA PRO A 162 -0.96 13.62 5.09
C PRO A 162 -0.36 13.36 6.48
N PHE A 163 0.77 12.66 6.52
CA PHE A 163 1.60 12.56 7.71
C PHE A 163 2.21 13.92 8.03
N GLY A 164 2.04 14.40 9.27
CA GLY A 164 2.72 15.59 9.79
C GLY A 164 2.78 16.78 8.82
N SER A 165 4.00 17.19 8.46
CA SER A 165 4.28 18.31 7.54
C SER A 165 4.55 17.91 6.08
N HIS A 166 4.32 16.64 5.71
CA HIS A 166 4.57 16.18 4.35
C HIS A 166 3.70 16.93 3.34
N SER A 167 4.25 17.16 2.15
CA SER A 167 3.53 17.83 1.07
C SER A 167 2.37 16.95 0.59
N VAL A 168 1.16 17.50 0.61
CA VAL A 168 -0.03 16.82 0.09
C VAL A 168 0.11 16.62 -1.42
N ARG A 169 -0.03 15.36 -1.89
CA ARG A 169 -0.09 15.07 -3.33
C ARG A 169 -1.25 15.82 -3.99
N ASP A 170 -1.06 16.32 -5.21
CA ASP A 170 -2.07 17.11 -5.92
C ASP A 170 -3.44 16.40 -5.93
N PRO A 171 -4.48 16.97 -5.29
CA PRO A 171 -5.80 16.34 -5.22
C PRO A 171 -6.48 16.19 -6.59
N ARG A 172 -6.01 16.91 -7.63
CA ARG A 172 -6.58 16.90 -8.99
C ARG A 172 -5.92 15.92 -9.95
N ARG A 173 -4.99 15.07 -9.49
CA ARG A 173 -4.29 14.06 -10.31
C ARG A 173 -5.20 12.97 -10.91
N GLY A 174 -6.48 12.95 -10.55
CA GLY A 174 -7.49 12.06 -11.12
C GLY A 174 -7.39 10.62 -10.61
N PHE A 175 -7.97 9.70 -11.37
CA PHE A 175 -7.87 8.25 -11.21
C PHE A 175 -7.56 7.64 -12.56
N ARG A 176 -6.94 6.46 -12.57
CA ARG A 176 -6.85 5.62 -13.77
C ARG A 176 -8.28 5.31 -14.27
N ARG A 177 -8.41 5.21 -15.59
CA ARG A 177 -9.67 4.88 -16.28
C ARG A 177 -9.90 3.39 -16.25
#